data_AF-A0A2K6CZ83-F1
#
_entry.id   AF-A0A2K6CZ83-F1
#
_cell.length_a   1.000
_cell.length_b   1.000
_cell.length_c   1.000
_cell.angle_alpha   90.00
_cell.angle_beta   90.00
_cell.angle_gamma   90.00
#
_symmetry.space_group_name_H-M   'P 1'
#
loop_
_entity.id
_entity.type
_entity.pdbx_description
1 polymer ?
#
loop_
_entity_poly.entity_id
_entity_poly.type
_entity_poly.pdbx_seq_one_letter_code
_entity_poly.pdbx_strand_id
1 'polypeptide(L)'
;METKLPPASTPTSPSSPGLSPVPPPDKVDGFSRRSLRRARPRRSHSSSQFRYQSNQQELTPLPLLKDVPASELHELLSRKLAQCGVMFDFLDCVADLKGKEVKRAALNELVECVGSTRGVLIEPVYPDIIRMISVNIFRTLPPSENPEFDPEEDEPNLEPSWPHLQLVYEFFLRFLESPDFQPSVAKRYVDQKFVLMLLELFDSEDPREREYLKTILHRVYGKFLGLRAYIRKQCNHIFLRFIYEFEHFNGVAELLEILGSIINGFALPLKTEHKQFLVRVLIPLHSVKSLSVFHAQLAYCVVQFLEKDATLTEHVIRGLLKYWPKTCTQKEVMFLGEMEEILDVIEPSQFVKIQEPLFKQVARCVSSPHFQVAERALYFWNNEYILSLIEDNCHTVLPAVFGTLYQVSKEHWNQTIVSLIYNVLKTFMEMNGKLFDELTASYKLEKQQEQQKAQERQELWQGLEELRLRRLQGTQGAKEAPLQRLTPQSLYPFSCPGAQRETHLPLALPEWLLRTPCPAQLSLGGDEERQWWSWQQNAQPLAAGLDKGKLDQEAAIRDLPLPHKAGLRAAGGLPPSAPGLGQGHSAPRLPLPLPA
;
A
#
# COMPACT_ATOMS: atom_id res chain seq x y z
N MET A 1 73.01 -13.25 11.94
CA MET A 1 73.97 -13.74 10.93
C MET A 1 73.13 -14.09 9.71
N GLU A 2 73.07 -13.27 8.65
CA GLU A 2 74.17 -12.83 7.76
C GLU A 2 74.74 -14.01 6.95
N THR A 3 75.00 -13.92 5.63
CA THR A 3 75.32 -12.71 4.82
C THR A 3 74.98 -12.84 3.30
N LYS A 4 74.63 -11.72 2.67
CA LYS A 4 74.90 -11.26 1.26
C LYS A 4 75.06 -12.23 0.06
N LEU A 5 74.10 -12.15 -0.87
CA LEU A 5 74.15 -11.72 -2.30
C LEU A 5 74.87 -12.54 -3.44
N PRO A 6 74.39 -12.44 -4.72
CA PRO A 6 74.91 -13.13 -5.94
C PRO A 6 75.60 -12.16 -6.95
N PRO A 7 75.97 -12.55 -8.20
CA PRO A 7 75.06 -12.38 -9.37
C PRO A 7 75.28 -13.28 -10.65
N ALA A 8 74.43 -13.07 -11.68
CA ALA A 8 74.64 -13.32 -13.14
C ALA A 8 74.58 -14.79 -13.68
N SER A 9 74.32 -15.10 -14.96
CA SER A 9 74.00 -14.31 -16.20
C SER A 9 73.17 -15.12 -17.25
N THR A 10 72.66 -14.44 -18.28
CA THR A 10 72.06 -14.97 -19.56
C THR A 10 72.69 -14.19 -20.74
N PRO A 11 72.43 -14.41 -22.07
CA PRO A 11 71.54 -15.34 -22.81
C PRO A 11 72.35 -16.29 -23.77
N THR A 12 71.92 -16.98 -24.87
CA THR A 12 71.06 -16.65 -26.05
C THR A 12 70.70 -17.87 -26.94
N SER A 13 69.49 -17.86 -27.53
CA SER A 13 69.11 -18.28 -28.92
C SER A 13 69.29 -19.76 -29.40
N PRO A 14 68.67 -20.19 -30.55
CA PRO A 14 67.68 -19.56 -31.44
C PRO A 14 66.36 -20.39 -31.62
N SER A 15 65.52 -20.03 -32.60
CA SER A 15 64.13 -20.51 -32.80
C SER A 15 63.90 -21.39 -34.04
N SER A 16 62.87 -22.26 -34.00
CA SER A 16 62.06 -22.70 -35.17
C SER A 16 60.73 -23.38 -34.71
N PRO A 17 59.69 -23.49 -35.57
CA PRO A 17 58.29 -23.67 -35.11
C PRO A 17 57.64 -25.03 -35.45
N GLY A 18 56.53 -25.38 -34.77
CA GLY A 18 55.59 -26.39 -35.27
C GLY A 18 54.51 -26.90 -34.29
N LEU A 19 53.24 -26.62 -34.62
CA LEU A 19 52.01 -27.35 -34.24
C LEU A 19 51.56 -27.38 -32.76
N SER A 20 50.24 -27.41 -32.56
CA SER A 20 49.54 -27.39 -31.27
C SER A 20 48.71 -28.65 -31.03
N PRO A 21 48.55 -29.10 -29.77
CA PRO A 21 47.40 -29.93 -29.39
C PRO A 21 46.67 -29.51 -28.10
N VAL A 22 45.34 -29.61 -28.17
CA VAL A 22 44.33 -29.99 -27.16
C VAL A 22 44.71 -30.02 -25.66
N PRO A 23 43.99 -29.26 -24.79
CA PRO A 23 43.99 -29.44 -23.34
C PRO A 23 42.76 -30.19 -22.79
N PRO A 24 42.96 -31.09 -21.82
CA PRO A 24 42.12 -31.15 -20.60
C PRO A 24 42.96 -31.49 -19.35
N PRO A 25 42.34 -31.67 -18.16
CA PRO A 25 41.32 -30.87 -17.47
C PRO A 25 41.88 -30.27 -16.15
N ASP A 26 41.09 -29.55 -15.35
CA ASP A 26 41.08 -29.74 -13.88
C ASP A 26 39.98 -28.97 -13.12
N LYS A 27 39.76 -29.37 -11.85
CA LYS A 27 39.17 -28.59 -10.75
C LYS A 27 40.24 -28.52 -9.63
N VAL A 28 40.29 -27.53 -8.73
CA VAL A 28 39.39 -27.33 -7.58
C VAL A 28 39.70 -25.97 -6.91
N ASP A 29 38.65 -25.31 -6.39
CA ASP A 29 38.55 -24.21 -5.40
C ASP A 29 39.39 -22.91 -5.50
N GLY A 30 38.78 -21.82 -5.01
CA GLY A 30 39.48 -20.56 -4.68
C GLY A 30 38.70 -19.27 -4.96
N PHE A 31 37.78 -18.88 -4.05
CA PHE A 31 37.20 -17.53 -3.89
C PHE A 31 37.42 -16.51 -5.03
N SER A 32 36.63 -16.59 -6.11
CA SER A 32 36.68 -15.58 -7.17
C SER A 32 35.95 -14.31 -6.73
N ARG A 33 36.70 -13.20 -6.62
CA ARG A 33 36.24 -11.92 -6.08
C ARG A 33 35.12 -11.33 -6.96
N ARG A 34 34.02 -10.82 -6.34
CA ARG A 34 33.05 -9.97 -7.04
C ARG A 34 33.81 -8.85 -7.76
N SER A 35 33.49 -8.62 -9.03
CA SER A 35 34.26 -7.72 -9.89
C SER A 35 34.16 -6.28 -9.39
N LEU A 36 35.29 -5.70 -8.94
CA LEU A 36 35.41 -4.27 -8.65
C LEU A 36 35.42 -3.45 -9.95
N ARG A 37 34.29 -3.46 -10.67
CA ARG A 37 33.96 -2.40 -11.62
C ARG A 37 33.83 -1.11 -10.80
N ARG A 38 34.89 -0.30 -10.81
CA ARG A 38 34.79 1.10 -10.39
C ARG A 38 33.73 1.77 -11.27
N ALA A 39 32.52 1.92 -10.73
CA ALA A 39 31.56 2.87 -11.26
C ALA A 39 32.26 4.23 -11.30
N ARG A 40 32.35 4.83 -12.50
CA ARG A 40 32.63 6.27 -12.58
C ARG A 40 31.37 6.95 -12.06
N PRO A 41 31.44 7.81 -11.03
CA PRO A 41 30.31 8.67 -10.71
C PRO A 41 30.08 9.58 -11.93
N ARG A 42 29.07 9.25 -12.74
CA ARG A 42 28.44 10.24 -13.59
C ARG A 42 27.60 11.12 -12.67
N ARG A 43 27.55 12.41 -12.98
CA ARG A 43 26.91 13.38 -12.10
C ARG A 43 25.41 13.08 -12.04
N SER A 44 24.91 12.82 -10.84
CA SER A 44 23.49 12.95 -10.56
C SER A 44 23.11 14.42 -10.70
N HIS A 45 22.12 14.70 -11.53
CA HIS A 45 21.74 16.08 -11.87
C HIS A 45 20.68 16.55 -10.86
N SER A 46 21.10 16.87 -9.62
CA SER A 46 20.22 17.55 -8.65
C SER A 46 19.64 18.81 -9.31
N SER A 47 18.32 18.96 -9.25
CA SER A 47 17.60 20.03 -9.93
C SER A 47 17.84 21.43 -9.34
N SER A 48 18.54 21.50 -8.19
CA SER A 48 19.21 22.72 -7.71
C SER A 48 20.09 23.35 -8.80
N GLN A 49 20.81 22.53 -9.59
CA GLN A 49 21.74 22.96 -10.63
C GLN A 49 21.07 23.77 -11.74
N PHE A 50 19.84 23.43 -12.14
CA PHE A 50 19.10 24.19 -13.17
C PHE A 50 18.62 25.57 -12.71
N ARG A 51 18.72 25.88 -11.42
CA ARG A 51 18.39 27.21 -10.84
C ARG A 51 19.60 27.97 -10.33
N TYR A 52 20.76 27.33 -10.25
CA TYR A 52 21.99 27.99 -9.88
C TYR A 52 22.39 29.02 -10.94
N GLN A 53 22.48 30.28 -10.53
CA GLN A 53 22.99 31.36 -11.35
C GLN A 53 24.35 31.75 -10.80
N SER A 54 25.42 31.40 -11.50
CA SER A 54 26.83 31.57 -11.07
C SER A 54 27.33 33.03 -11.01
N ASN A 55 26.40 33.99 -10.88
CA ASN A 55 26.62 35.44 -10.93
C ASN A 55 25.95 36.14 -9.72
N GLN A 56 25.52 35.39 -8.71
CA GLN A 56 24.92 35.93 -7.48
C GLN A 56 25.95 36.72 -6.67
N GLN A 57 25.52 37.85 -6.07
CA GLN A 57 26.38 38.64 -5.19
C GLN A 57 26.74 37.84 -3.93
N GLU A 58 27.97 38.02 -3.44
CA GLU A 58 28.42 37.41 -2.18
C GLU A 58 27.49 37.82 -1.02
N LEU A 59 26.86 36.84 -0.37
CA LEU A 59 25.91 37.12 0.71
C LEU A 59 26.59 37.74 1.92
N THR A 60 26.25 39.00 2.22
CA THR A 60 26.61 39.66 3.47
C THR A 60 25.67 39.21 4.59
N PRO A 61 26.18 38.90 5.79
CA PRO A 61 25.32 38.55 6.92
C PRO A 61 24.49 39.77 7.37
N LEU A 62 23.17 39.61 7.44
CA LEU A 62 22.25 40.63 7.95
C LEU A 62 22.19 40.61 9.49
N PRO A 63 21.96 41.75 10.17
CA PRO A 63 21.82 41.85 11.63
C PRO A 63 20.81 40.86 12.21
N LEU A 64 20.94 40.52 13.50
CA LEU A 64 20.06 39.53 14.14
C LEU A 64 18.69 40.15 14.49
N LEU A 65 17.62 39.41 14.22
CA LEU A 65 16.22 39.83 14.43
C LEU A 65 15.91 40.19 15.89
N LYS A 66 16.60 39.52 16.84
CA LYS A 66 16.47 39.75 18.28
C LYS A 66 17.16 41.04 18.79
N ASP A 67 18.08 41.61 18.03
CA ASP A 67 18.93 42.74 18.45
C ASP A 67 18.43 44.08 17.84
N VAL A 68 17.25 44.07 17.22
CA VAL A 68 16.69 45.14 16.37
C VAL A 68 15.31 45.58 16.89
N PRO A 69 14.98 46.89 16.90
CA PRO A 69 13.70 47.37 17.41
C PRO A 69 12.51 46.87 16.58
N ALA A 70 11.36 46.69 17.25
CA ALA A 70 10.13 46.15 16.63
C ALA A 70 9.61 46.94 15.42
N SER A 71 10.00 48.21 15.28
CA SER A 71 9.73 49.06 14.10
C SER A 71 10.44 48.60 12.82
N GLU A 72 11.64 48.03 12.95
CA GLU A 72 12.49 47.59 11.82
C GLU A 72 12.40 46.08 11.60
N LEU A 73 11.92 45.33 12.59
CA LEU A 73 11.83 43.87 12.59
C LEU A 73 11.18 43.29 11.33
N HIS A 74 10.04 43.83 10.88
CA HIS A 74 9.34 43.32 9.70
C HIS A 74 10.07 43.62 8.39
N GLU A 75 10.79 44.75 8.29
CA GLU A 75 11.58 45.05 7.09
C GLU A 75 12.83 44.15 7.03
N LEU A 76 13.53 43.98 8.16
CA LEU A 76 14.65 43.06 8.27
C LEU A 76 14.24 41.61 8.01
N LEU A 77 13.04 41.21 8.44
CA LEU A 77 12.43 39.91 8.14
C LEU A 77 12.23 39.72 6.62
N SER A 78 11.61 40.67 5.91
CA SER A 78 11.48 40.60 4.44
C SER A 78 12.85 40.58 3.74
N ARG A 79 13.83 41.34 4.22
CA ARG A 79 15.22 41.31 3.71
C ARG A 79 15.88 39.94 3.91
N LYS A 80 15.71 39.29 5.07
CA LYS A 80 16.21 37.92 5.34
C LYS A 80 15.46 36.86 4.52
N LEU A 81 14.14 36.98 4.34
CA LEU A 81 13.37 36.08 3.47
C LEU A 81 13.83 36.17 2.00
N ALA A 82 14.13 37.37 1.51
CA ALA A 82 14.73 37.56 0.19
C ALA A 82 16.14 36.94 0.08
N GLN A 83 17.00 37.13 1.10
CA GLN A 83 18.32 36.50 1.19
C GLN A 83 18.23 34.96 1.18
N CYS A 84 17.25 34.37 1.86
CA CYS A 84 17.01 32.92 1.88
C CYS A 84 16.44 32.38 0.56
N GLY A 85 15.97 33.24 -0.36
CA GLY A 85 15.58 32.87 -1.73
C GLY A 85 16.76 32.62 -2.67
N VAL A 86 18.00 32.90 -2.25
CA VAL A 86 19.22 32.69 -3.04
C VAL A 86 19.59 31.21 -3.04
N MET A 87 19.85 30.64 -4.23
CA MET A 87 20.04 29.19 -4.44
C MET A 87 21.50 28.85 -4.74
N PHE A 88 22.06 27.92 -3.97
CA PHE A 88 23.44 27.42 -4.08
C PHE A 88 23.48 26.00 -4.66
N ASP A 89 24.52 25.67 -5.43
CA ASP A 89 24.82 24.30 -5.84
C ASP A 89 25.49 23.54 -4.67
N PHE A 90 24.96 22.37 -4.31
CA PHE A 90 25.51 21.48 -3.27
C PHE A 90 26.25 20.25 -3.83
N LEU A 91 26.27 20.06 -5.16
CA LEU A 91 27.10 19.05 -5.82
C LEU A 91 28.59 19.42 -5.79
N ASP A 92 28.90 20.73 -5.74
CA ASP A 92 30.20 21.23 -5.30
C ASP A 92 30.16 21.55 -3.80
N CYS A 93 30.74 20.67 -2.99
CA CYS A 93 30.81 20.82 -1.54
C CYS A 93 31.74 21.94 -1.06
N VAL A 94 32.57 22.53 -1.94
CA VAL A 94 33.63 23.50 -1.59
C VAL A 94 33.31 24.90 -2.12
N ALA A 95 32.51 25.02 -3.19
CA ALA A 95 31.98 26.29 -3.66
C ALA A 95 31.11 26.99 -2.59
N ASP A 96 31.19 28.32 -2.53
CA ASP A 96 30.29 29.23 -1.78
C ASP A 96 30.08 28.93 -0.29
N LEU A 97 31.01 28.24 0.39
CA LEU A 97 30.90 27.87 1.81
C LEU A 97 30.43 29.01 2.73
N LYS A 98 30.94 30.22 2.52
CA LYS A 98 30.54 31.42 3.27
C LYS A 98 29.08 31.82 3.02
N GLY A 99 28.63 31.80 1.75
CA GLY A 99 27.24 32.10 1.38
C GLY A 99 26.28 31.02 1.86
N LYS A 100 26.68 29.74 1.75
CA LYS A 100 25.95 28.58 2.30
C LYS A 100 25.76 28.70 3.80
N GLU A 101 26.79 29.08 4.56
CA GLU A 101 26.68 29.26 6.01
C GLU A 101 25.85 30.49 6.40
N VAL A 102 26.00 31.63 5.71
CA VAL A 102 25.16 32.83 5.93
C VAL A 102 23.67 32.50 5.72
N LYS A 103 23.32 31.77 4.65
CA LYS A 103 21.94 31.33 4.43
C LYS A 103 21.48 30.30 5.48
N ARG A 104 22.33 29.36 5.91
CA ARG A 104 21.99 28.38 6.95
C ARG A 104 21.68 29.06 8.28
N ALA A 105 22.51 30.02 8.69
CA ALA A 105 22.29 30.81 9.90
C ALA A 105 21.01 31.66 9.83
N ALA A 106 20.77 32.34 8.71
CA ALA A 106 19.54 33.11 8.49
C ALA A 106 18.28 32.23 8.49
N LEU A 107 18.31 31.04 7.89
CA LEU A 107 17.20 30.09 7.93
C LEU A 107 16.90 29.59 9.36
N ASN A 108 17.94 29.23 10.12
CA ASN A 108 17.78 28.80 11.52
C ASN A 108 17.14 29.92 12.38
N GLU A 109 17.61 31.16 12.23
CA GLU A 109 17.05 32.32 12.92
C GLU A 109 15.57 32.59 12.55
N LEU A 110 15.18 32.37 11.28
CA LEU A 110 13.80 32.47 10.83
C LEU A 110 12.90 31.41 11.49
N VAL A 111 13.40 30.17 11.66
CA VAL A 111 12.70 29.10 12.40
C VAL A 111 12.49 29.50 13.87
N GLU A 112 13.54 29.96 14.55
CA GLU A 112 13.48 30.41 15.95
C GLU A 112 12.50 31.57 16.13
N CYS A 113 12.53 32.57 15.24
CA CYS A 113 11.68 33.74 15.28
C CYS A 113 10.19 33.39 15.12
N VAL A 114 9.82 32.61 14.11
CA VAL A 114 8.41 32.22 13.87
C VAL A 114 7.90 31.22 14.92
N GLY A 115 8.78 30.41 15.52
CA GLY A 115 8.43 29.53 16.63
C GLY A 115 8.25 30.22 17.99
N SER A 116 8.99 31.30 18.25
CA SER A 116 9.10 31.90 19.60
C SER A 116 8.46 33.27 19.75
N THR A 117 8.42 34.08 18.68
CA THR A 117 8.01 35.49 18.75
C THR A 117 6.58 35.66 18.23
N ARG A 118 5.67 36.12 19.09
CA ARG A 118 4.27 36.42 18.71
C ARG A 118 4.17 37.74 17.94
N GLY A 119 3.16 37.84 17.08
CA GLY A 119 2.84 39.03 16.29
C GLY A 119 3.66 39.21 15.01
N VAL A 120 4.62 38.32 14.72
CA VAL A 120 5.50 38.41 13.54
C VAL A 120 4.73 38.23 12.21
N LEU A 121 3.69 37.38 12.22
CA LEU A 121 2.95 36.97 11.01
C LEU A 121 1.86 37.98 10.59
N ILE A 122 2.28 39.18 10.19
CA ILE A 122 1.40 40.21 9.60
C ILE A 122 1.11 39.95 8.11
N GLU A 123 -0.05 40.41 7.61
CA GLU A 123 -0.52 40.19 6.23
C GLU A 123 0.53 40.43 5.11
N PRO A 124 1.32 41.54 5.08
CA PRO A 124 2.28 41.77 3.99
C PRO A 124 3.48 40.81 3.98
N VAL A 125 3.73 40.05 5.06
CA VAL A 125 4.86 39.10 5.15
C VAL A 125 4.52 37.73 4.52
N TYR A 126 3.23 37.36 4.45
CA TYR A 126 2.76 36.11 3.82
C TYR A 126 3.27 35.89 2.38
N PRO A 127 3.19 36.86 1.43
CA PRO A 127 3.70 36.66 0.07
C PRO A 127 5.21 36.43 0.00
N ASP A 128 6.01 37.05 0.88
CA ASP A 128 7.47 36.86 0.91
C ASP A 128 7.86 35.51 1.52
N ILE A 129 7.17 35.09 2.59
CA ILE A 129 7.28 33.75 3.18
C ILE A 129 6.98 32.68 2.12
N ILE A 130 5.81 32.76 1.46
CA ILE A 130 5.40 31.77 0.47
C ILE A 130 6.34 31.78 -0.75
N ARG A 131 6.87 32.95 -1.16
CA ARG A 131 7.87 33.03 -2.25
C ARG A 131 9.19 32.35 -1.87
N MET A 132 9.71 32.61 -0.67
CA MET A 132 10.96 32.01 -0.17
C MET A 132 10.85 30.48 -0.12
N ILE A 133 9.76 29.97 0.46
CA ILE A 133 9.42 28.55 0.50
C ILE A 133 9.34 27.97 -0.93
N SER A 134 8.59 28.62 -1.82
CA SER A 134 8.34 28.14 -3.19
C SER A 134 9.61 28.05 -4.05
N VAL A 135 10.53 29.00 -3.92
CA VAL A 135 11.79 29.03 -4.71
C VAL A 135 12.75 27.91 -4.29
N ASN A 136 12.81 27.62 -2.99
CA ASN A 136 13.67 26.59 -2.42
C ASN A 136 13.12 25.17 -2.64
N ILE A 137 11.84 24.93 -2.31
CA ILE A 137 11.26 23.58 -2.24
C ILE A 137 10.85 23.04 -3.61
N PHE A 138 10.00 23.77 -4.35
CA PHE A 138 9.35 23.24 -5.55
C PHE A 138 10.33 23.12 -6.71
N ARG A 139 10.82 21.92 -6.99
CA ARG A 139 11.76 21.61 -8.07
C ARG A 139 11.29 20.36 -8.82
N THR A 140 11.58 20.27 -10.11
CA THR A 140 11.48 18.99 -10.83
C THR A 140 12.41 18.01 -10.14
N LEU A 141 11.99 16.79 -9.85
CA LEU A 141 12.88 15.80 -9.24
C LEU A 141 13.89 15.30 -10.29
N PRO A 142 15.10 14.84 -9.88
CA PRO A 142 16.00 14.16 -10.80
C PRO A 142 15.32 12.90 -11.38
N PRO A 143 15.65 12.50 -12.62
CA PRO A 143 15.18 11.21 -13.13
C PRO A 143 15.86 10.09 -12.33
N SER A 144 15.09 9.08 -11.90
CA SER A 144 15.67 7.93 -11.20
C SER A 144 16.69 7.21 -12.08
N GLU A 145 17.86 6.90 -11.51
CA GLU A 145 19.01 6.39 -12.27
C GLU A 145 18.99 4.85 -12.45
N ASN A 146 18.16 4.13 -11.69
CA ASN A 146 18.03 2.67 -11.75
C ASN A 146 16.60 2.23 -12.18
N PRO A 147 16.40 1.69 -13.40
CA PRO A 147 15.11 1.15 -13.83
C PRO A 147 14.78 -0.24 -13.25
N GLU A 148 15.74 -0.86 -12.56
CA GLU A 148 15.58 -2.12 -11.82
C GLU A 148 15.64 -1.88 -10.29
N PHE A 149 15.33 -0.65 -9.83
CA PHE A 149 15.36 -0.26 -8.41
C PHE A 149 14.39 -1.09 -7.57
N ASP A 150 14.90 -1.72 -6.51
CA ASP A 150 14.09 -2.39 -5.50
C ASP A 150 13.97 -1.51 -4.24
N PRO A 151 12.78 -0.96 -3.92
CA PRO A 151 12.59 -0.13 -2.74
C PRO A 151 12.81 -0.82 -1.39
N GLU A 152 12.95 -2.16 -1.35
CA GLU A 152 13.30 -2.92 -0.14
C GLU A 152 14.81 -3.24 -0.02
N GLU A 153 15.59 -3.21 -1.11
CA GLU A 153 17.04 -3.54 -1.09
C GLU A 153 17.99 -2.37 -1.43
N ASP A 154 17.62 -1.40 -2.25
CA ASP A 154 18.51 -0.32 -2.72
C ASP A 154 18.64 0.86 -1.73
N GLU A 155 19.83 1.48 -1.64
CA GLU A 155 20.07 2.68 -0.83
C GLU A 155 19.40 3.93 -1.47
N PRO A 156 18.57 4.70 -0.73
CA PRO A 156 17.87 5.87 -1.29
C PRO A 156 18.81 7.05 -1.54
N ASN A 157 18.63 7.72 -2.69
CA ASN A 157 19.43 8.88 -3.08
C ASN A 157 19.09 10.11 -2.21
N LEU A 158 20.02 10.49 -1.34
CA LEU A 158 19.85 11.60 -0.41
C LEU A 158 20.12 12.95 -1.09
N GLU A 159 19.20 13.92 -0.96
CA GLU A 159 19.32 15.24 -1.60
C GLU A 159 20.53 16.03 -1.04
N PRO A 160 21.54 16.39 -1.86
CA PRO A 160 22.71 17.14 -1.39
C PRO A 160 22.38 18.49 -0.75
N SER A 161 21.28 19.11 -1.18
CA SER A 161 20.80 20.42 -0.68
C SER A 161 20.15 20.36 0.72
N TRP A 162 20.11 19.17 1.35
CA TRP A 162 19.42 18.93 2.63
C TRP A 162 19.75 19.92 3.77
N PRO A 163 21.01 20.36 3.99
CA PRO A 163 21.34 21.30 5.08
C PRO A 163 20.65 22.68 4.98
N HIS A 164 20.13 23.04 3.81
CA HIS A 164 19.22 24.19 3.65
C HIS A 164 17.76 23.76 3.62
N LEU A 165 17.42 22.72 2.84
CA LEU A 165 16.03 22.30 2.65
C LEU A 165 15.36 21.87 3.96
N GLN A 166 16.06 21.18 4.86
CA GLN A 166 15.54 20.83 6.19
C GLN A 166 15.03 22.06 6.95
N LEU A 167 15.80 23.15 6.95
CA LEU A 167 15.43 24.38 7.64
C LEU A 167 14.28 25.12 6.94
N VAL A 168 14.17 25.04 5.60
CA VAL A 168 13.02 25.61 4.87
C VAL A 168 11.74 24.80 5.13
N TYR A 169 11.83 23.47 5.18
CA TYR A 169 10.71 22.59 5.54
C TYR A 169 10.28 22.79 7.00
N GLU A 170 11.22 22.87 7.94
CA GLU A 170 10.93 23.15 9.35
C GLU A 170 10.33 24.56 9.53
N PHE A 171 10.86 25.57 8.83
CA PHE A 171 10.27 26.92 8.80
C PHE A 171 8.83 26.91 8.27
N PHE A 172 8.58 26.20 7.17
CA PHE A 172 7.23 26.09 6.60
C PHE A 172 6.27 25.38 7.57
N LEU A 173 6.73 24.31 8.24
CA LEU A 173 5.94 23.62 9.26
C LEU A 173 5.61 24.54 10.44
N ARG A 174 6.59 25.25 11.02
CA ARG A 174 6.35 26.19 12.14
C ARG A 174 5.47 27.37 11.75
N PHE A 175 5.62 27.89 10.52
CA PHE A 175 4.71 28.90 9.96
C PHE A 175 3.27 28.38 9.86
N LEU A 176 3.06 27.15 9.40
CA LEU A 176 1.72 26.53 9.36
C LEU A 176 1.16 26.19 10.74
N GLU A 177 2.02 25.86 11.72
CA GLU A 177 1.60 25.47 13.08
C GLU A 177 1.39 26.65 14.03
N SER A 178 2.04 27.80 13.76
CA SER A 178 1.96 29.01 14.57
C SER A 178 0.51 29.40 14.94
N PRO A 179 0.25 29.83 16.21
CA PRO A 179 -1.07 30.27 16.63
C PRO A 179 -1.50 31.58 15.94
N ASP A 180 -0.55 32.39 15.48
CA ASP A 180 -0.81 33.67 14.79
C ASP A 180 -1.08 33.48 13.28
N PHE A 181 -1.04 32.24 12.78
CA PHE A 181 -1.29 31.92 11.37
C PHE A 181 -2.76 32.13 10.97
N GLN A 182 -2.99 32.90 9.90
CA GLN A 182 -4.32 33.25 9.40
C GLN A 182 -4.65 32.59 8.05
N PRO A 183 -5.45 31.50 8.01
CA PRO A 183 -5.85 30.83 6.76
C PRO A 183 -6.62 31.74 5.79
N SER A 184 -7.31 32.75 6.33
CA SER A 184 -8.06 33.78 5.59
C SER A 184 -7.18 34.64 4.68
N VAL A 185 -5.93 34.89 5.08
CA VAL A 185 -4.91 35.59 4.30
C VAL A 185 -4.14 34.61 3.42
N ALA A 186 -3.63 33.53 4.03
CA ALA A 186 -2.75 32.56 3.35
C ALA A 186 -3.39 31.90 2.12
N LYS A 187 -4.72 31.73 2.08
CA LYS A 187 -5.45 31.16 0.94
C LYS A 187 -5.36 31.94 -0.38
N ARG A 188 -4.80 33.17 -0.35
CA ARG A 188 -4.51 33.96 -1.57
C ARG A 188 -3.21 33.52 -2.26
N TYR A 189 -2.36 32.78 -1.55
CA TYR A 189 -1.01 32.39 -1.99
C TYR A 189 -0.82 30.86 -1.98
N VAL A 190 -1.48 30.16 -1.06
CA VAL A 190 -1.60 28.69 -1.05
C VAL A 190 -2.85 28.31 -1.85
N ASP A 191 -2.66 28.10 -3.16
CA ASP A 191 -3.72 27.80 -4.12
C ASP A 191 -3.67 26.34 -4.63
N GLN A 192 -4.44 26.03 -5.67
CA GLN A 192 -4.43 24.69 -6.29
C GLN A 192 -3.10 24.36 -6.97
N LYS A 193 -2.40 25.35 -7.54
CA LYS A 193 -1.09 25.15 -8.18
C LYS A 193 -0.01 24.87 -7.13
N PHE A 194 0.00 25.60 -6.02
CA PHE A 194 0.87 25.34 -4.87
C PHE A 194 0.68 23.91 -4.34
N VAL A 195 -0.57 23.46 -4.21
CA VAL A 195 -0.88 22.08 -3.78
C VAL A 195 -0.40 21.04 -4.79
N LEU A 196 -0.56 21.27 -6.10
CA LEU A 196 -0.08 20.35 -7.13
C LEU A 196 1.44 20.21 -7.09
N MET A 197 2.17 21.33 -7.04
CA MET A 197 3.63 21.34 -6.96
C MET A 197 4.16 20.77 -5.62
N LEU A 198 3.35 20.78 -4.56
CA LEU A 198 3.68 20.10 -3.29
C LEU A 198 3.48 18.58 -3.38
N LEU A 199 2.46 18.13 -4.12
CA LEU A 199 2.18 16.70 -4.36
C LEU A 199 3.20 16.06 -5.31
N GLU A 200 3.69 16.80 -6.30
CA GLU A 200 4.76 16.36 -7.21
C GLU A 200 6.06 16.00 -6.48
N LEU A 201 6.33 16.59 -5.31
CA LEU A 201 7.52 16.30 -4.51
C LEU A 201 7.43 15.04 -3.64
N PHE A 202 6.25 14.43 -3.47
CA PHE A 202 6.13 13.16 -2.75
C PHE A 202 6.85 12.02 -3.48
N ASP A 203 7.19 12.19 -4.77
CA ASP A 203 7.99 11.24 -5.54
C ASP A 203 9.50 11.33 -5.25
N SER A 204 9.93 12.18 -4.30
CA SER A 204 11.35 12.31 -3.92
C SER A 204 11.88 11.02 -3.30
N GLU A 205 13.05 10.56 -3.76
CA GLU A 205 13.72 9.35 -3.25
C GLU A 205 14.11 9.49 -1.75
N ASP A 206 14.36 10.72 -1.28
CA ASP A 206 14.78 11.01 0.10
C ASP A 206 13.62 10.91 1.10
N PRO A 207 13.60 9.89 2.00
CA PRO A 207 12.48 9.69 2.94
C PRO A 207 12.34 10.84 3.94
N ARG A 208 13.41 11.61 4.20
CA ARG A 208 13.39 12.76 5.11
C ARG A 208 12.57 13.89 4.51
N GLU A 209 12.64 14.08 3.19
CA GLU A 209 11.82 15.05 2.47
C GLU A 209 10.34 14.64 2.50
N ARG A 210 10.05 13.35 2.24
CA ARG A 210 8.68 12.83 2.27
C ARG A 210 8.01 12.96 3.64
N GLU A 211 8.74 12.78 4.75
CA GLU A 211 8.19 12.93 6.11
C GLU A 211 7.75 14.39 6.43
N TYR A 212 8.54 15.38 6.00
CA TYR A 212 8.14 16.79 6.13
C TYR A 212 6.94 17.10 5.21
N LEU A 213 6.98 16.65 3.96
CA LEU A 213 5.87 16.82 3.00
C LEU A 213 4.57 16.20 3.53
N LYS A 214 4.63 15.01 4.13
CA LYS A 214 3.52 14.31 4.78
C LYS A 214 2.85 15.18 5.84
N THR A 215 3.66 15.68 6.77
CA THR A 215 3.21 16.52 7.88
C THR A 215 2.63 17.85 7.38
N ILE A 216 3.32 18.50 6.44
CA ILE A 216 2.92 19.79 5.86
C ILE A 216 1.60 19.66 5.08
N LEU A 217 1.46 18.65 4.20
CA LEU A 217 0.23 18.42 3.44
C LEU A 217 -0.95 18.11 4.37
N HIS A 218 -0.74 17.35 5.45
CA HIS A 218 -1.78 17.14 6.47
C HIS A 218 -2.17 18.47 7.15
N ARG A 219 -1.22 19.31 7.57
CA ARG A 219 -1.52 20.65 8.13
C ARG A 219 -2.28 21.54 7.13
N VAL A 220 -1.91 21.50 5.85
CA VAL A 220 -2.62 22.22 4.76
C VAL A 220 -4.05 21.70 4.59
N TYR A 221 -4.26 20.38 4.50
CA TYR A 221 -5.60 19.78 4.43
C TYR A 221 -6.46 20.15 5.65
N GLY A 222 -5.86 20.15 6.84
CA GLY A 222 -6.48 20.57 8.08
C GLY A 222 -6.99 22.02 8.01
N LYS A 223 -6.09 22.99 7.77
CA LYS A 223 -6.40 24.42 7.85
C LYS A 223 -7.15 24.99 6.62
N PHE A 224 -6.99 24.43 5.43
CA PHE A 224 -7.60 24.95 4.19
C PHE A 224 -8.79 24.14 3.69
N LEU A 225 -9.97 24.36 4.29
CA LEU A 225 -11.22 23.65 3.97
C LEU A 225 -11.53 23.60 2.46
N GLY A 226 -11.30 24.71 1.73
CA GLY A 226 -11.57 24.82 0.29
C GLY A 226 -10.64 23.99 -0.60
N LEU A 227 -9.45 23.61 -0.12
CA LEU A 227 -8.49 22.78 -0.86
C LEU A 227 -8.73 21.28 -0.66
N ARG A 228 -9.50 20.87 0.36
CA ARG A 228 -9.69 19.45 0.73
C ARG A 228 -10.20 18.58 -0.42
N ALA A 229 -11.16 19.06 -1.20
CA ALA A 229 -11.69 18.32 -2.36
C ALA A 229 -10.67 18.22 -3.50
N TYR A 230 -9.84 19.25 -3.70
CA TYR A 230 -8.78 19.24 -4.71
C TYR A 230 -7.66 18.27 -4.31
N ILE A 231 -7.21 18.31 -3.04
CA ILE A 231 -6.19 17.38 -2.50
C ILE A 231 -6.65 15.93 -2.69
N ARG A 232 -7.85 15.54 -2.23
CA ARG A 232 -8.36 14.17 -2.43
C ARG A 232 -8.43 13.77 -3.91
N LYS A 233 -8.79 14.70 -4.81
CA LYS A 233 -8.83 14.43 -6.26
C LYS A 233 -7.44 14.18 -6.83
N GLN A 234 -6.42 14.96 -6.44
CA GLN A 234 -5.07 14.77 -6.96
C GLN A 234 -4.38 13.53 -6.36
N CYS A 235 -4.55 13.22 -5.07
CA CYS A 235 -4.07 11.94 -4.52
C CYS A 235 -4.70 10.74 -5.24
N ASN A 236 -6.00 10.81 -5.56
CA ASN A 236 -6.69 9.79 -6.36
C ASN A 236 -6.09 9.68 -7.78
N HIS A 237 -5.85 10.79 -8.48
CA HIS A 237 -5.17 10.77 -9.78
C HIS A 237 -3.76 10.14 -9.70
N ILE A 238 -2.97 10.47 -8.67
CA ILE A 238 -1.62 9.91 -8.45
C ILE A 238 -1.71 8.39 -8.27
N PHE A 239 -2.62 7.90 -7.41
CA PHE A 239 -2.79 6.46 -7.22
C PHE A 239 -3.30 5.75 -8.48
N LEU A 240 -4.25 6.32 -9.23
CA LEU A 240 -4.70 5.72 -10.50
C LEU A 240 -3.55 5.61 -11.51
N ARG A 241 -2.72 6.65 -11.64
CA ARG A 241 -1.52 6.65 -12.49
C ARG A 241 -0.46 5.63 -12.03
N PHE A 242 -0.27 5.50 -10.72
CA PHE A 242 0.61 4.50 -10.12
C PHE A 242 0.13 3.06 -10.41
N ILE A 243 -1.18 2.78 -10.22
CA ILE A 243 -1.77 1.44 -10.42
C ILE A 243 -1.79 1.01 -11.90
N TYR A 244 -2.07 1.94 -12.83
CA TYR A 244 -2.44 1.60 -14.21
C TYR A 244 -1.44 2.05 -15.29
N GLU A 245 -0.51 2.96 -15.01
CA GLU A 245 0.40 3.50 -16.04
C GLU A 245 1.88 3.19 -15.77
N PHE A 246 2.39 3.49 -14.56
CA PHE A 246 3.85 3.51 -14.31
C PHE A 246 4.38 2.50 -13.26
N GLU A 247 3.56 1.98 -12.34
CA GLU A 247 3.97 1.15 -11.18
C GLU A 247 5.12 1.74 -10.31
N HIS A 248 5.47 3.01 -10.50
CA HIS A 248 6.50 3.73 -9.77
C HIS A 248 5.93 5.05 -9.22
N PHE A 249 6.02 5.22 -7.90
CA PHE A 249 5.83 6.47 -7.17
C PHE A 249 6.40 6.25 -5.76
N ASN A 250 7.31 7.11 -5.29
CA ASN A 250 8.01 6.85 -4.02
C ASN A 250 7.15 7.12 -2.77
N GLY A 251 6.25 8.11 -2.82
CA GLY A 251 5.49 8.59 -1.66
C GLY A 251 4.14 7.92 -1.38
N VAL A 252 3.94 6.65 -1.76
CA VAL A 252 2.62 5.98 -1.62
C VAL A 252 2.25 5.80 -0.15
N ALA A 253 3.19 5.36 0.70
CA ALA A 253 2.96 5.14 2.12
C ALA A 253 2.55 6.45 2.83
N GLU A 254 3.30 7.52 2.60
CA GLU A 254 3.09 8.82 3.23
C GLU A 254 1.75 9.44 2.80
N LEU A 255 1.35 9.32 1.52
CA LEU A 255 0.02 9.74 1.08
C LEU A 255 -1.10 8.89 1.73
N LEU A 256 -0.89 7.59 1.93
CA LEU A 256 -1.86 6.73 2.61
C LEU A 256 -2.00 7.05 4.10
N GLU A 257 -0.93 7.37 4.84
CA GLU A 257 -1.04 7.80 6.25
C GLU A 257 -1.91 9.06 6.42
N ILE A 258 -1.71 10.06 5.55
CA ILE A 258 -2.53 11.27 5.53
C ILE A 258 -3.99 10.90 5.22
N LEU A 259 -4.21 9.99 4.27
CA LEU A 259 -5.54 9.56 3.87
C LEU A 259 -6.25 8.74 4.96
N GLY A 260 -5.56 7.88 5.70
CA GLY A 260 -6.11 7.17 6.86
C GLY A 260 -6.63 8.13 7.93
N SER A 261 -5.84 9.16 8.25
CA SER A 261 -6.28 10.24 9.15
C SER A 261 -7.49 11.02 8.60
N ILE A 262 -7.53 11.27 7.29
CA ILE A 262 -8.66 11.91 6.60
C ILE A 262 -9.93 11.02 6.61
N ILE A 263 -9.78 9.70 6.44
CA ILE A 263 -10.87 8.71 6.42
C ILE A 263 -11.49 8.61 7.82
N ASN A 264 -10.67 8.55 8.87
CA ASN A 264 -11.15 8.59 10.24
C ASN A 264 -11.95 9.88 10.53
N GLY A 265 -11.52 11.00 9.95
CA GLY A 265 -12.22 12.29 9.98
C GLY A 265 -13.44 12.45 9.05
N PHE A 266 -13.93 11.39 8.39
CA PHE A 266 -15.15 11.47 7.57
C PHE A 266 -16.44 11.56 8.39
N ALA A 267 -17.32 12.49 7.99
CA ALA A 267 -18.68 12.57 8.52
C ALA A 267 -19.55 11.41 7.98
N LEU A 268 -20.45 10.93 8.83
CA LEU A 268 -21.46 9.92 8.49
C LEU A 268 -22.79 10.60 8.08
N PRO A 269 -23.59 10.01 7.17
CA PRO A 269 -23.29 8.80 6.40
C PRO A 269 -22.17 9.02 5.35
N LEU A 270 -21.40 7.97 5.06
CA LEU A 270 -20.30 8.05 4.10
C LEU A 270 -20.82 8.43 2.70
N LYS A 271 -20.25 9.49 2.14
CA LYS A 271 -20.54 9.96 0.78
C LYS A 271 -20.16 8.93 -0.28
N THR A 272 -20.90 8.94 -1.40
CA THR A 272 -20.60 8.14 -2.59
C THR A 272 -19.20 8.38 -3.16
N GLU A 273 -18.66 9.62 -3.09
CA GLU A 273 -17.26 9.91 -3.49
C GLU A 273 -16.24 9.08 -2.68
N HIS A 274 -16.48 8.86 -1.39
CA HIS A 274 -15.58 8.10 -0.52
C HIS A 274 -15.75 6.59 -0.74
N LYS A 275 -16.99 6.10 -0.89
CA LYS A 275 -17.26 4.68 -1.22
C LYS A 275 -16.66 4.29 -2.57
N GLN A 276 -16.70 5.17 -3.56
CA GLN A 276 -16.04 4.96 -4.85
C GLN A 276 -14.51 4.96 -4.74
N PHE A 277 -13.92 5.80 -3.87
CA PHE A 277 -12.48 5.81 -3.62
C PHE A 277 -11.96 4.48 -3.04
N LEU A 278 -12.66 3.92 -2.03
CA LEU A 278 -12.35 2.59 -1.51
C LEU A 278 -12.36 1.52 -2.62
N VAL A 279 -13.46 1.42 -3.37
CA VAL A 279 -13.68 0.33 -4.34
C VAL A 279 -12.84 0.47 -5.62
N ARG A 280 -12.52 1.70 -6.05
CA ARG A 280 -11.80 1.96 -7.31
C ARG A 280 -10.32 2.31 -7.16
N VAL A 281 -9.84 2.56 -5.94
CA VAL A 281 -8.45 2.97 -5.69
C VAL A 281 -7.81 2.12 -4.61
N LEU A 282 -8.36 2.10 -3.39
CA LEU A 282 -7.74 1.35 -2.29
C LEU A 282 -7.74 -0.16 -2.55
N ILE A 283 -8.87 -0.75 -2.97
CA ILE A 283 -8.89 -2.19 -3.28
C ILE A 283 -7.90 -2.54 -4.43
N PRO A 284 -7.86 -1.83 -5.58
CA PRO A 284 -6.85 -2.08 -6.61
C PRO A 284 -5.38 -1.84 -6.22
N LEU A 285 -5.06 -0.99 -5.24
CA LEU A 285 -3.66 -0.78 -4.82
C LEU A 285 -2.95 -2.08 -4.39
N HIS A 286 -3.69 -3.09 -3.90
CA HIS A 286 -3.12 -4.38 -3.50
C HIS A 286 -2.52 -5.19 -4.68
N SER A 287 -2.85 -4.88 -5.95
CA SER A 287 -2.29 -5.64 -7.08
C SER A 287 -0.85 -5.26 -7.43
N VAL A 288 -0.45 -3.99 -7.29
CA VAL A 288 0.86 -3.47 -7.75
C VAL A 288 2.04 -4.14 -7.03
N LYS A 289 3.16 -4.35 -7.71
CA LYS A 289 4.26 -5.22 -7.20
C LYS A 289 4.77 -4.82 -5.80
N SER A 290 5.13 -3.55 -5.61
CA SER A 290 5.76 -2.95 -4.42
C SER A 290 4.83 -2.74 -3.20
N LEU A 291 3.78 -3.56 -3.06
CA LEU A 291 2.79 -3.47 -1.96
C LEU A 291 3.44 -3.51 -0.57
N SER A 292 4.52 -4.28 -0.41
CA SER A 292 5.29 -4.44 0.82
C SER A 292 5.64 -3.11 1.50
N VAL A 293 6.03 -2.11 0.71
CA VAL A 293 6.49 -0.79 1.16
C VAL A 293 5.39 0.02 1.88
N PHE A 294 4.12 -0.21 1.56
CA PHE A 294 2.99 0.59 2.04
C PHE A 294 1.78 -0.22 2.54
N HIS A 295 1.94 -1.55 2.70
CA HIS A 295 0.86 -2.47 3.05
C HIS A 295 0.14 -2.07 4.34
N ALA A 296 0.88 -1.76 5.41
CA ALA A 296 0.31 -1.41 6.71
C ALA A 296 -0.53 -0.13 6.64
N GLN A 297 -0.06 0.87 5.89
CA GLN A 297 -0.78 2.12 5.65
C GLN A 297 -2.07 1.90 4.84
N LEU A 298 -2.06 0.95 3.90
CA LEU A 298 -3.21 0.59 3.08
C LEU A 298 -4.25 -0.21 3.87
N ALA A 299 -3.83 -1.26 4.59
CA ALA A 299 -4.66 -2.04 5.50
C ALA A 299 -5.34 -1.14 6.54
N TYR A 300 -4.59 -0.22 7.16
CA TYR A 300 -5.14 0.79 8.06
C TYR A 300 -6.22 1.65 7.39
N CYS A 301 -6.02 2.11 6.15
CA CYS A 301 -7.05 2.85 5.40
C CYS A 301 -8.30 2.00 5.12
N VAL A 302 -8.15 0.70 4.85
CA VAL A 302 -9.26 -0.23 4.60
C VAL A 302 -10.05 -0.49 5.88
N VAL A 303 -9.39 -0.87 6.98
CA VAL A 303 -10.01 -1.07 8.31
C VAL A 303 -10.73 0.21 8.76
N GLN A 304 -10.10 1.38 8.62
CA GLN A 304 -10.72 2.66 8.94
C GLN A 304 -11.93 3.01 8.07
N PHE A 305 -12.12 2.40 6.89
CA PHE A 305 -13.35 2.53 6.11
C PHE A 305 -14.47 1.63 6.65
N LEU A 306 -14.13 0.44 7.15
CA LEU A 306 -15.10 -0.53 7.68
C LEU A 306 -15.67 -0.09 9.03
N GLU A 307 -14.83 0.47 9.92
CA GLU A 307 -15.29 1.11 11.17
C GLU A 307 -16.36 2.19 10.95
N LYS A 308 -16.36 2.86 9.79
CA LYS A 308 -17.31 3.93 9.45
C LYS A 308 -18.58 3.39 8.79
N ASP A 309 -18.52 2.22 8.16
CA ASP A 309 -19.64 1.61 7.42
C ASP A 309 -19.39 0.13 7.11
N ALA A 310 -19.80 -0.75 8.04
CA ALA A 310 -19.65 -2.21 7.90
C ALA A 310 -20.37 -2.81 6.67
N THR A 311 -21.29 -2.09 6.00
CA THR A 311 -21.89 -2.56 4.74
C THR A 311 -20.88 -2.65 3.58
N LEU A 312 -19.71 -2.04 3.74
CA LEU A 312 -18.61 -2.10 2.79
C LEU A 312 -17.78 -3.39 2.89
N THR A 313 -17.83 -4.14 4.01
CA THR A 313 -16.94 -5.29 4.23
C THR A 313 -17.09 -6.37 3.17
N GLU A 314 -18.31 -6.66 2.71
CA GLU A 314 -18.52 -7.61 1.61
C GLU A 314 -17.81 -7.19 0.31
N HIS A 315 -17.79 -5.90 0.00
CA HIS A 315 -17.12 -5.36 -1.18
C HIS A 315 -15.58 -5.42 -1.04
N VAL A 316 -15.07 -5.17 0.17
CA VAL A 316 -13.64 -5.30 0.49
C VAL A 316 -13.17 -6.75 0.39
N ILE A 317 -13.81 -7.69 1.08
CA ILE A 317 -13.38 -9.10 1.09
C ILE A 317 -13.49 -9.71 -0.32
N ARG A 318 -14.59 -9.46 -1.05
CA ARG A 318 -14.69 -9.91 -2.46
C ARG A 318 -13.65 -9.23 -3.37
N GLY A 319 -13.19 -8.03 -3.02
CA GLY A 319 -12.10 -7.31 -3.67
C GLY A 319 -10.73 -7.97 -3.44
N LEU A 320 -10.36 -8.20 -2.17
CA LEU A 320 -9.11 -8.87 -1.81
C LEU A 320 -9.04 -10.30 -2.38
N LEU A 321 -10.12 -11.08 -2.28
CA LEU A 321 -10.22 -12.41 -2.88
C LEU A 321 -10.11 -12.40 -4.42
N LYS A 322 -10.50 -11.31 -5.09
CA LYS A 322 -10.30 -11.12 -6.54
C LYS A 322 -8.83 -10.86 -6.89
N TYR A 323 -8.12 -10.07 -6.08
CA TYR A 323 -6.72 -9.71 -6.29
C TYR A 323 -5.72 -10.65 -5.59
N TRP A 324 -6.18 -11.79 -5.06
CA TRP A 324 -5.38 -12.71 -4.26
C TRP A 324 -4.07 -13.13 -4.97
N PRO A 325 -2.89 -12.96 -4.34
CA PRO A 325 -1.60 -13.30 -4.92
C PRO A 325 -1.49 -14.78 -5.28
N LYS A 326 -0.83 -15.09 -6.40
CA LYS A 326 -0.61 -16.49 -6.87
C LYS A 326 0.85 -16.82 -7.19
N THR A 327 1.73 -15.82 -7.15
CA THR A 327 3.12 -15.90 -7.60
C THR A 327 4.11 -15.25 -6.62
N CYS A 328 3.62 -14.69 -5.50
CA CYS A 328 4.42 -14.05 -4.46
C CYS A 328 3.85 -14.44 -3.09
N THR A 329 4.61 -15.24 -2.34
CA THR A 329 4.17 -15.78 -1.04
C THR A 329 4.23 -14.75 0.08
N GLN A 330 5.18 -13.80 0.03
CA GLN A 330 5.24 -12.65 0.94
C GLN A 330 3.95 -11.83 0.88
N LYS A 331 3.45 -11.51 -0.33
CA LYS A 331 2.15 -10.87 -0.51
C LYS A 331 0.98 -11.73 0.00
N GLU A 332 1.03 -13.05 -0.17
CA GLU A 332 -0.04 -13.94 0.33
C GLU A 332 -0.09 -13.93 1.88
N VAL A 333 1.07 -13.89 2.55
CA VAL A 333 1.17 -13.69 4.00
C VAL A 333 0.65 -12.30 4.43
N MET A 334 0.91 -11.25 3.64
CA MET A 334 0.38 -9.90 3.87
C MET A 334 -1.15 -9.84 3.75
N PHE A 335 -1.71 -10.39 2.67
CA PHE A 335 -3.17 -10.51 2.47
C PHE A 335 -3.84 -11.32 3.59
N LEU A 336 -3.21 -12.39 4.09
CA LEU A 336 -3.70 -13.13 5.25
C LEU A 336 -3.66 -12.28 6.54
N GLY A 337 -2.69 -11.38 6.69
CA GLY A 337 -2.62 -10.42 7.78
C GLY A 337 -3.74 -9.38 7.74
N GLU A 338 -3.91 -8.68 6.61
CA GLU A 338 -5.01 -7.72 6.42
C GLU A 338 -6.38 -8.39 6.59
N MET A 339 -6.53 -9.63 6.11
CA MET A 339 -7.75 -10.41 6.29
C MET A 339 -8.04 -10.71 7.76
N GLU A 340 -7.04 -10.97 8.61
CA GLU A 340 -7.23 -11.11 10.06
C GLU A 340 -7.66 -9.77 10.69
N GLU A 341 -6.98 -8.67 10.37
CA GLU A 341 -7.31 -7.32 10.87
C GLU A 341 -8.74 -6.88 10.50
N ILE A 342 -9.21 -7.23 9.29
CA ILE A 342 -10.59 -6.96 8.87
C ILE A 342 -11.60 -7.87 9.60
N LEU A 343 -11.24 -9.11 9.92
CA LEU A 343 -12.09 -10.04 10.67
C LEU A 343 -12.17 -9.71 12.16
N ASP A 344 -11.15 -9.05 12.73
CA ASP A 344 -11.18 -8.58 14.12
C ASP A 344 -12.24 -7.47 14.35
N VAL A 345 -12.61 -6.74 13.28
CA VAL A 345 -13.62 -5.65 13.31
C VAL A 345 -14.92 -5.96 12.56
N ILE A 346 -15.13 -7.20 12.09
CA ILE A 346 -16.31 -7.54 11.27
C ILE A 346 -17.57 -7.73 12.13
N GLU A 347 -18.70 -7.13 11.75
CA GLU A 347 -19.98 -7.55 12.34
C GLU A 347 -20.33 -8.99 11.91
N PRO A 348 -20.89 -9.84 12.80
CA PRO A 348 -21.40 -11.16 12.44
C PRO A 348 -22.42 -11.11 11.27
N SER A 349 -23.18 -10.02 11.18
CA SER A 349 -24.15 -9.73 10.11
C SER A 349 -23.54 -9.69 8.70
N GLN A 350 -22.26 -9.34 8.59
CA GLN A 350 -21.50 -9.27 7.34
C GLN A 350 -20.67 -10.55 7.12
N PHE A 351 -20.13 -11.13 8.20
CA PHE A 351 -19.37 -12.40 8.17
C PHE A 351 -20.13 -13.51 7.44
N VAL A 352 -21.43 -13.67 7.75
CA VAL A 352 -22.32 -14.68 7.14
C VAL A 352 -22.35 -14.61 5.60
N LYS A 353 -22.10 -13.42 5.01
CA LYS A 353 -22.12 -13.20 3.54
C LYS A 353 -20.80 -13.56 2.85
N ILE A 354 -19.70 -13.58 3.60
CA ILE A 354 -18.33 -13.74 3.08
C ILE A 354 -17.64 -15.03 3.54
N GLN A 355 -18.16 -15.71 4.56
CA GLN A 355 -17.55 -16.90 5.16
C GLN A 355 -17.24 -18.01 4.15
N GLU A 356 -18.17 -18.36 3.25
CA GLU A 356 -17.97 -19.47 2.31
C GLU A 356 -16.83 -19.18 1.31
N PRO A 357 -16.81 -18.06 0.55
CA PRO A 357 -15.69 -17.75 -0.34
C PRO A 357 -14.39 -17.44 0.41
N LEU A 358 -14.46 -16.88 1.63
CA LEU A 358 -13.29 -16.65 2.49
C LEU A 358 -12.64 -17.98 2.90
N PHE A 359 -13.37 -18.86 3.59
CA PHE A 359 -12.78 -20.08 4.13
C PHE A 359 -12.42 -21.10 3.03
N LYS A 360 -13.05 -21.04 1.85
CA LYS A 360 -12.56 -21.73 0.65
C LYS A 360 -11.21 -21.21 0.14
N GLN A 361 -10.84 -19.96 0.41
CA GLN A 361 -9.50 -19.44 0.13
C GLN A 361 -8.53 -19.74 1.28
N VAL A 362 -8.94 -19.58 2.55
CA VAL A 362 -8.12 -19.98 3.72
C VAL A 362 -7.71 -21.46 3.61
N ALA A 363 -8.64 -22.36 3.23
CA ALA A 363 -8.33 -23.77 2.98
C ALA A 363 -7.19 -23.96 1.96
N ARG A 364 -7.21 -23.22 0.84
CA ARG A 364 -6.14 -23.27 -0.18
C ARG A 364 -4.81 -22.81 0.41
N CYS A 365 -4.80 -21.74 1.20
CA CYS A 365 -3.60 -21.25 1.87
C CYS A 365 -3.05 -22.28 2.87
N VAL A 366 -3.91 -22.98 3.63
CA VAL A 366 -3.52 -24.10 4.50
C VAL A 366 -2.94 -25.27 3.71
N SER A 367 -3.41 -25.53 2.48
CA SER A 367 -2.78 -26.51 1.58
C SER A 367 -1.53 -26.02 0.83
N SER A 368 -1.09 -24.78 1.07
CA SER A 368 0.11 -24.25 0.40
C SER A 368 1.35 -25.02 0.87
N PRO A 369 2.22 -25.49 -0.05
CA PRO A 369 3.48 -26.14 0.34
C PRO A 369 4.47 -25.16 0.99
N HIS A 370 4.22 -23.85 0.90
CA HIS A 370 5.04 -22.80 1.49
C HIS A 370 4.66 -22.57 2.95
N PHE A 371 5.48 -23.05 3.88
CA PHE A 371 5.11 -23.15 5.30
C PHE A 371 4.58 -21.85 5.92
N GLN A 372 5.16 -20.68 5.61
CA GLN A 372 4.71 -19.39 6.16
C GLN A 372 3.27 -19.02 5.75
N VAL A 373 2.80 -19.48 4.58
CA VAL A 373 1.43 -19.22 4.12
C VAL A 373 0.45 -20.12 4.88
N ALA A 374 0.77 -21.42 5.00
CA ALA A 374 -0.03 -22.36 5.75
C ALA A 374 -0.09 -22.01 7.25
N GLU A 375 1.05 -21.63 7.83
CA GLU A 375 1.18 -21.16 9.22
C GLU A 375 0.35 -19.90 9.47
N ARG A 376 0.50 -18.85 8.63
CA ARG A 376 -0.25 -17.60 8.77
C ARG A 376 -1.77 -17.81 8.66
N ALA A 377 -2.20 -18.72 7.78
CA ALA A 377 -3.61 -19.10 7.62
C ALA A 377 -4.15 -19.93 8.80
N LEU A 378 -3.34 -20.82 9.39
CA LEU A 378 -3.73 -21.60 10.57
C LEU A 378 -3.83 -20.75 11.84
N TYR A 379 -3.10 -19.63 11.93
CA TYR A 379 -3.22 -18.72 13.07
C TYR A 379 -4.57 -17.99 13.18
N PHE A 380 -5.46 -18.06 12.18
CA PHE A 380 -6.83 -17.54 12.30
C PHE A 380 -7.62 -18.22 13.42
N TRP A 381 -7.28 -19.46 13.78
CA TRP A 381 -7.89 -20.20 14.90
C TRP A 381 -7.30 -19.84 16.28
N ASN A 382 -6.26 -19.00 16.34
CA ASN A 382 -5.71 -18.47 17.59
C ASN A 382 -6.35 -17.14 18.01
N ASN A 383 -7.03 -16.43 17.10
CA ASN A 383 -7.78 -15.22 17.42
C ASN A 383 -9.15 -15.61 18.03
N GLU A 384 -9.40 -15.22 19.27
CA GLU A 384 -10.62 -15.59 20.02
C GLU A 384 -11.90 -15.08 19.35
N TYR A 385 -11.86 -13.89 18.72
CA TYR A 385 -13.03 -13.33 18.06
C TYR A 385 -13.36 -14.08 16.76
N ILE A 386 -12.35 -14.33 15.92
CA ILE A 386 -12.50 -15.14 14.70
C ILE A 386 -12.97 -16.55 15.05
N LEU A 387 -12.45 -17.13 16.14
CA LEU A 387 -12.87 -18.44 16.62
C LEU A 387 -14.36 -18.45 17.02
N SER A 388 -14.87 -17.40 17.67
CA SER A 388 -16.31 -17.28 18.00
C SER A 388 -17.19 -17.17 16.75
N LEU A 389 -16.76 -16.43 15.72
CA LEU A 389 -17.46 -16.33 14.43
C LEU A 389 -17.50 -17.68 13.69
N ILE A 390 -16.43 -18.48 13.82
CA ILE A 390 -16.36 -19.85 13.30
C ILE A 390 -17.28 -20.80 14.07
N GLU A 391 -17.41 -20.65 15.40
CA GLU A 391 -18.29 -21.48 16.23
C GLU A 391 -19.76 -21.29 15.86
N ASP A 392 -20.26 -20.05 15.89
CA ASP A 392 -21.63 -19.68 15.50
C ASP A 392 -22.01 -20.20 14.10
N ASN A 393 -21.03 -20.26 13.19
CA ASN A 393 -21.23 -20.64 11.79
C ASN A 393 -20.57 -21.97 11.40
N CYS A 394 -20.27 -22.83 12.38
CA CYS A 394 -19.50 -24.07 12.17
C CYS A 394 -20.13 -24.97 11.08
N HIS A 395 -21.47 -24.96 10.98
CA HIS A 395 -22.25 -25.68 9.95
C HIS A 395 -21.93 -25.28 8.50
N THR A 396 -21.39 -24.08 8.25
CA THR A 396 -20.94 -23.62 6.92
C THR A 396 -19.41 -23.60 6.82
N VAL A 397 -18.71 -23.17 7.87
CA VAL A 397 -17.25 -23.06 7.85
C VAL A 397 -16.56 -24.42 7.83
N LEU A 398 -16.95 -25.37 8.70
CA LEU A 398 -16.29 -26.66 8.82
C LEU A 398 -16.34 -27.48 7.51
N PRO A 399 -17.48 -27.66 6.82
CA PRO A 399 -17.51 -28.33 5.51
C PRO A 399 -16.61 -27.70 4.45
N ALA A 400 -16.40 -26.37 4.50
CA ALA A 400 -15.57 -25.65 3.53
C ALA A 400 -14.05 -25.88 3.73
N VAL A 401 -13.60 -26.19 4.95
CA VAL A 401 -12.17 -26.42 5.27
C VAL A 401 -11.81 -27.89 5.53
N PHE A 402 -12.78 -28.72 5.95
CA PHE A 402 -12.54 -30.05 6.51
C PHE A 402 -11.72 -30.96 5.59
N GLY A 403 -12.14 -31.14 4.34
CA GLY A 403 -11.47 -32.04 3.40
C GLY A 403 -10.01 -31.66 3.16
N THR A 404 -9.70 -30.36 3.19
CA THR A 404 -8.33 -29.87 3.01
C THR A 404 -7.50 -30.09 4.27
N LEU A 405 -7.99 -29.72 5.47
CA LEU A 405 -7.30 -30.01 6.74
C LEU A 405 -7.03 -31.52 6.92
N TYR A 406 -8.02 -32.36 6.61
CA TYR A 406 -7.93 -33.81 6.75
C TYR A 406 -7.01 -34.49 5.71
N GLN A 407 -6.76 -33.85 4.56
CA GLN A 407 -5.72 -34.24 3.61
C GLN A 407 -4.33 -33.78 4.10
N VAL A 408 -4.18 -32.49 4.37
CA VAL A 408 -2.87 -31.85 4.64
C VAL A 408 -2.24 -32.38 5.94
N SER A 409 -3.04 -32.72 6.96
CA SER A 409 -2.60 -33.44 8.18
C SER A 409 -1.85 -34.78 7.95
N LYS A 410 -1.93 -35.35 6.74
CA LYS A 410 -1.31 -36.64 6.37
C LYS A 410 -0.25 -36.52 5.29
N GLU A 411 -0.32 -35.47 4.48
CA GLU A 411 0.44 -35.33 3.23
C GLU A 411 1.44 -34.15 3.28
N HIS A 412 1.40 -33.29 4.31
CA HIS A 412 2.29 -32.13 4.42
C HIS A 412 3.68 -32.47 4.97
N TRP A 413 4.72 -31.88 4.37
CA TRP A 413 6.13 -32.17 4.68
C TRP A 413 6.60 -31.60 6.02
N ASN A 414 6.14 -30.40 6.40
CA ASN A 414 6.54 -29.73 7.63
C ASN A 414 5.66 -30.19 8.81
N GLN A 415 6.29 -30.77 9.83
CA GLN A 415 5.64 -31.33 11.01
C GLN A 415 5.00 -30.26 11.93
N THR A 416 5.50 -29.02 11.94
CA THR A 416 4.87 -27.92 12.68
C THR A 416 3.49 -27.60 12.12
N ILE A 417 3.36 -27.53 10.80
CA ILE A 417 2.09 -27.31 10.10
C ILE A 417 1.12 -28.47 10.37
N VAL A 418 1.60 -29.71 10.33
CA VAL A 418 0.81 -30.90 10.67
C VAL A 418 0.29 -30.83 12.11
N SER A 419 1.13 -30.41 13.08
CA SER A 419 0.74 -30.21 14.48
C SER A 419 -0.33 -29.12 14.65
N LEU A 420 -0.16 -27.97 14.00
CA LEU A 420 -1.16 -26.89 13.98
C LEU A 420 -2.50 -27.36 13.39
N ILE A 421 -2.48 -28.16 12.31
CA ILE A 421 -3.70 -28.73 11.72
C ILE A 421 -4.37 -29.73 12.67
N TYR A 422 -3.63 -30.55 13.41
CA TYR A 422 -4.22 -31.43 14.42
C TYR A 422 -4.90 -30.63 15.56
N ASN A 423 -4.34 -29.50 15.97
CA ASN A 423 -5.00 -28.60 16.92
C ASN A 423 -6.31 -28.04 16.35
N VAL A 424 -6.29 -27.51 15.12
CA VAL A 424 -7.50 -26.98 14.45
C VAL A 424 -8.58 -28.06 14.26
N LEU A 425 -8.20 -29.27 13.84
CA LEU A 425 -9.12 -30.41 13.72
C LEU A 425 -9.72 -30.81 15.08
N LYS A 426 -8.92 -30.80 16.15
CA LYS A 426 -9.38 -31.06 17.53
C LYS A 426 -10.39 -30.00 17.97
N THR A 427 -10.12 -28.72 17.74
CA THR A 427 -11.04 -27.61 18.05
C THR A 427 -12.38 -27.77 17.32
N PHE A 428 -12.37 -28.11 16.03
CA PHE A 428 -13.60 -28.37 15.29
C PHE A 428 -14.39 -29.60 15.79
N MET A 429 -13.69 -30.65 16.22
CA MET A 429 -14.32 -31.82 16.84
C MET A 429 -14.93 -31.49 18.21
N GLU A 430 -14.31 -30.58 18.97
CA GLU A 430 -14.84 -30.07 20.24
C GLU A 430 -16.05 -29.14 20.04
N MET A 431 -16.06 -28.32 18.98
CA MET A 431 -17.21 -27.49 18.59
C MET A 431 -18.42 -28.32 18.12
N ASN A 432 -18.22 -29.27 17.20
CA ASN A 432 -19.31 -30.07 16.64
C ASN A 432 -18.85 -31.46 16.16
N GLY A 433 -18.57 -32.36 17.11
CA GLY A 433 -18.16 -33.73 16.84
C GLY A 433 -19.09 -34.53 15.92
N LYS A 434 -20.41 -34.27 15.94
CA LYS A 434 -21.36 -34.95 15.04
C LYS A 434 -21.12 -34.60 13.57
N LEU A 435 -21.05 -33.30 13.28
CA LEU A 435 -20.75 -32.82 11.93
C LEU A 435 -19.33 -33.26 11.49
N PHE A 436 -18.39 -33.28 12.43
CA PHE A 436 -17.03 -33.77 12.19
C PHE A 436 -17.00 -35.27 11.80
N ASP A 437 -17.76 -36.12 12.49
CA ASP A 437 -17.89 -37.54 12.16
C ASP A 437 -18.60 -37.77 10.82
N GLU A 438 -19.68 -37.02 10.54
CA GLU A 438 -20.42 -37.05 9.28
C GLU A 438 -19.53 -36.67 8.08
N LEU A 439 -18.78 -35.57 8.19
CA LEU A 439 -17.80 -35.15 7.18
C LEU A 439 -16.64 -36.14 7.05
N THR A 440 -16.18 -36.74 8.16
CA THR A 440 -15.18 -37.80 8.16
C THR A 440 -15.67 -39.05 7.42
N ALA A 441 -16.96 -39.36 7.47
CA ALA A 441 -17.56 -40.45 6.70
C ALA A 441 -17.71 -40.09 5.21
N SER A 442 -18.23 -38.89 4.90
CA SER A 442 -18.41 -38.41 3.52
C SER A 442 -17.08 -38.37 2.75
N TYR A 443 -16.04 -37.76 3.34
CA TYR A 443 -14.71 -37.67 2.72
C TYR A 443 -14.09 -39.04 2.41
N LYS A 444 -14.30 -40.06 3.26
CA LYS A 444 -13.84 -41.43 3.00
C LYS A 444 -14.58 -42.05 1.81
N LEU A 445 -15.90 -41.86 1.73
CA LEU A 445 -16.73 -42.35 0.63
C LEU A 445 -16.39 -41.64 -0.69
N GLU A 446 -16.22 -40.32 -0.67
CA GLU A 446 -15.80 -39.52 -1.82
C GLU A 446 -14.44 -39.97 -2.34
N LYS A 447 -13.41 -40.10 -1.47
CA LYS A 447 -12.08 -40.56 -1.88
C LYS A 447 -12.09 -41.99 -2.44
N GLN A 448 -13.00 -42.86 -1.98
CA GLN A 448 -13.21 -44.19 -2.57
C GLN A 448 -13.86 -44.11 -3.96
N GLN A 449 -14.89 -43.27 -4.14
CA GLN A 449 -15.51 -43.04 -5.45
C GLN A 449 -14.56 -42.39 -6.45
N GLU A 450 -13.68 -41.49 -6.02
CA GLU A 450 -12.65 -40.90 -6.88
C GLU A 450 -11.63 -41.94 -7.36
N GLN A 451 -11.23 -42.86 -6.49
CA GLN A 451 -10.36 -43.99 -6.85
C GLN A 451 -11.04 -44.93 -7.85
N GLN A 452 -12.31 -45.28 -7.64
CA GLN A 452 -13.11 -46.07 -8.59
C GLN A 452 -13.20 -45.37 -9.96
N LYS A 453 -13.60 -44.08 -9.99
CA LYS A 453 -13.66 -43.27 -11.21
C LYS A 453 -12.29 -43.10 -11.88
N ALA A 454 -11.18 -43.13 -11.12
CA ALA A 454 -9.83 -43.09 -11.67
C ALA A 454 -9.45 -44.42 -12.33
N GLN A 455 -9.79 -45.55 -11.71
CA GLN A 455 -9.61 -46.88 -12.28
C GLN A 455 -10.46 -47.08 -13.55
N GLU A 456 -11.74 -46.72 -13.53
CA GLU A 456 -12.63 -46.73 -14.71
C GLU A 456 -12.03 -45.94 -15.89
N ARG A 457 -11.50 -44.74 -15.62
CA ARG A 457 -10.79 -43.94 -16.64
C ARG A 457 -9.54 -44.65 -17.15
N GLN A 458 -8.77 -45.28 -16.26
CA GLN A 458 -7.54 -46.00 -16.65
C GLN A 458 -7.86 -47.23 -17.52
N GLU A 459 -8.88 -47.99 -17.19
CA GLU A 459 -9.36 -49.15 -17.96
C GLU A 459 -9.88 -48.71 -19.35
N LEU A 460 -10.62 -47.59 -19.43
CA LEU A 460 -11.04 -46.99 -20.70
C LEU A 460 -9.85 -46.55 -21.57
N TRP A 461 -8.82 -45.93 -20.99
CA TRP A 461 -7.60 -45.55 -21.70
C TRP A 461 -6.80 -46.77 -22.17
N GLN A 462 -6.71 -47.84 -21.37
CA GLN A 462 -6.08 -49.10 -21.75
C GLN A 462 -6.84 -49.76 -22.92
N GLY A 463 -8.17 -49.83 -22.85
CA GLY A 463 -9.01 -50.33 -23.94
C GLY A 463 -8.87 -49.53 -25.24
N LEU A 464 -8.68 -48.20 -25.16
CA LEU A 464 -8.41 -47.36 -26.32
C LEU A 464 -7.06 -47.71 -26.98
N GLU A 465 -6.00 -47.88 -26.19
CA GLU A 465 -4.67 -48.22 -26.70
C GLU A 465 -4.61 -49.67 -27.22
N GLU A 466 -5.34 -50.60 -26.61
CA GLU A 466 -5.55 -51.95 -27.17
C GLU A 466 -6.26 -51.91 -28.53
N LEU A 467 -7.33 -51.12 -28.69
CA LEU A 467 -8.03 -50.97 -29.97
C LEU A 467 -7.13 -50.33 -31.05
N ARG A 468 -6.25 -49.40 -30.65
CA ARG A 468 -5.22 -48.81 -31.51
C ARG A 468 -4.17 -49.84 -31.94
N LEU A 469 -3.65 -50.63 -31.01
CA LEU A 469 -2.70 -51.73 -31.27
C LEU A 469 -3.31 -52.80 -32.18
N ARG A 470 -4.53 -53.26 -31.90
CA ARG A 470 -5.26 -54.22 -32.75
C ARG A 470 -5.50 -53.68 -34.16
N ARG A 471 -5.78 -52.37 -34.32
CA ARG A 471 -5.88 -51.73 -35.65
C ARG A 471 -4.55 -51.76 -36.39
N LEU A 472 -3.45 -51.39 -35.73
CA LEU A 472 -2.10 -51.38 -36.31
C LEU A 472 -1.62 -52.78 -36.71
N GLN A 473 -1.92 -53.80 -35.90
CA GLN A 473 -1.64 -55.21 -36.22
C GLN A 473 -2.51 -55.71 -37.37
N GLY A 474 -3.81 -55.38 -37.38
CA GLY A 474 -4.73 -55.71 -38.47
C GLY A 474 -4.29 -55.16 -39.84
N THR A 475 -3.67 -53.97 -39.87
CA THR A 475 -3.09 -53.40 -41.09
C THR A 475 -1.85 -54.12 -41.63
N GLN A 476 -1.27 -55.10 -40.94
CA GLN A 476 -0.19 -55.92 -41.50
C GLN A 476 -0.68 -57.04 -42.45
N GLY A 477 -1.98 -57.35 -42.43
CA GLY A 477 -2.59 -58.38 -43.31
C GLY A 477 -3.36 -57.83 -44.52
N ALA A 478 -3.71 -56.54 -44.53
CA ALA A 478 -4.55 -55.93 -45.56
C ALA A 478 -3.74 -54.96 -46.44
N LYS A 479 -3.67 -55.24 -47.75
CA LYS A 479 -3.08 -54.32 -48.73
C LYS A 479 -3.84 -52.99 -48.77
N GLU A 480 -3.11 -51.94 -49.12
CA GLU A 480 -3.57 -50.55 -49.14
C GLU A 480 -4.87 -50.35 -49.94
N ALA A 481 -5.83 -49.66 -49.33
CA ALA A 481 -6.94 -49.02 -50.02
C ALA A 481 -6.91 -47.51 -49.67
N PRO A 482 -7.14 -46.59 -50.62
CA PRO A 482 -6.89 -45.16 -50.37
C PRO A 482 -7.83 -44.56 -49.32
N LEU A 483 -7.26 -43.84 -48.35
CA LEU A 483 -8.03 -43.05 -47.38
C LEU A 483 -8.79 -41.92 -48.09
N GLN A 484 -10.08 -42.10 -48.31
CA GLN A 484 -10.96 -40.98 -48.69
C GLN A 484 -11.06 -39.98 -47.55
N ARG A 485 -10.84 -38.70 -47.89
CA ARG A 485 -10.74 -37.60 -46.94
C ARG A 485 -12.14 -37.13 -46.52
N LEU A 486 -12.62 -37.60 -45.37
CA LEU A 486 -13.91 -37.18 -44.82
C LEU A 486 -13.90 -35.68 -44.47
N THR A 487 -14.80 -34.91 -45.10
CA THR A 487 -15.08 -33.51 -44.78
C THR A 487 -16.20 -33.42 -43.73
N PRO A 488 -16.12 -32.49 -42.75
CA PRO A 488 -17.06 -32.45 -41.63
C PRO A 488 -18.33 -31.63 -41.92
N GLN A 489 -19.49 -32.30 -42.08
CA GLN A 489 -20.85 -31.73 -41.90
C GLN A 489 -21.93 -32.81 -42.10
N SER A 490 -22.63 -33.25 -41.03
CA SER A 490 -24.04 -33.74 -41.05
C SER A 490 -24.50 -34.47 -39.76
N LEU A 491 -24.32 -33.85 -38.58
CA LEU A 491 -25.15 -34.08 -37.38
C LEU A 491 -25.39 -32.68 -36.79
N TYR A 492 -26.61 -32.24 -36.44
CA TYR A 492 -27.88 -32.94 -36.17
C TYR A 492 -29.00 -32.48 -37.14
N PRO A 493 -30.22 -33.06 -37.04
CA PRO A 493 -31.26 -32.31 -36.33
C PRO A 493 -32.32 -33.15 -35.55
N PHE A 494 -33.14 -32.42 -34.78
CA PHE A 494 -34.39 -32.79 -34.06
C PHE A 494 -34.30 -33.43 -32.67
N SER A 495 -35.37 -33.19 -31.89
CA SER A 495 -35.42 -33.17 -30.42
C SER A 495 -36.66 -33.89 -29.87
N CYS A 496 -36.59 -34.39 -28.64
CA CYS A 496 -37.72 -35.02 -27.94
C CYS A 496 -38.43 -34.06 -26.96
N PRO A 497 -39.78 -34.06 -26.87
CA PRO A 497 -40.51 -33.26 -25.87
C PRO A 497 -41.14 -34.08 -24.72
N GLY A 498 -40.76 -33.75 -23.48
CA GLY A 498 -41.51 -34.02 -22.24
C GLY A 498 -41.30 -35.38 -21.53
N ALA A 499 -41.47 -35.49 -20.21
CA ALA A 499 -41.53 -34.46 -19.15
C ALA A 499 -41.38 -35.12 -17.75
N GLN A 500 -40.79 -34.39 -16.78
CA GLN A 500 -40.65 -34.75 -15.34
C GLN A 500 -39.73 -35.97 -15.07
N ARG A 501 -38.82 -35.98 -14.07
CA ARG A 501 -38.76 -35.25 -12.79
C ARG A 501 -37.31 -34.96 -12.33
N GLU A 502 -37.18 -34.16 -11.27
CA GLU A 502 -35.94 -33.54 -10.76
C GLU A 502 -34.78 -34.49 -10.39
N THR A 503 -33.54 -34.05 -10.67
CA THR A 503 -32.43 -33.99 -9.69
C THR A 503 -31.56 -32.77 -10.01
N HIS A 504 -31.13 -32.00 -9.00
CA HIS A 504 -30.40 -30.73 -9.17
C HIS A 504 -28.96 -30.82 -8.67
N LEU A 505 -27.99 -30.39 -9.50
CA LEU A 505 -26.66 -29.97 -9.04
C LEU A 505 -25.95 -29.16 -10.15
N PRO A 506 -25.69 -27.84 -9.96
CA PRO A 506 -25.11 -26.99 -11.00
C PRO A 506 -23.60 -26.77 -10.83
N LEU A 507 -22.84 -26.88 -11.93
CA LEU A 507 -21.49 -26.35 -12.06
C LEU A 507 -21.34 -25.62 -13.40
N ALA A 508 -21.53 -24.30 -13.38
CA ALA A 508 -21.23 -23.40 -14.49
C ALA A 508 -20.80 -22.03 -13.95
N LEU A 509 -19.65 -21.54 -14.40
CA LEU A 509 -19.22 -20.16 -14.15
C LEU A 509 -19.81 -19.23 -15.25
N PRO A 510 -20.17 -17.97 -14.95
CA PRO A 510 -20.82 -17.10 -15.93
C PRO A 510 -19.90 -16.65 -17.08
N GLU A 511 -20.46 -16.44 -18.26
CA GLU A 511 -19.74 -16.25 -19.54
C GLU A 511 -18.90 -14.95 -19.67
N TRP A 512 -18.98 -14.02 -18.71
CA TRP A 512 -18.16 -12.80 -18.74
C TRP A 512 -16.65 -13.05 -18.50
N LEU A 513 -16.27 -14.29 -18.16
CA LEU A 513 -14.88 -14.72 -17.94
C LEU A 513 -14.07 -15.05 -19.21
N LEU A 514 -14.65 -14.97 -20.41
CA LEU A 514 -14.00 -15.44 -21.66
C LEU A 514 -13.56 -14.34 -22.65
N ARG A 515 -13.38 -13.08 -22.21
CA ARG A 515 -12.82 -12.00 -23.06
C ARG A 515 -11.78 -11.13 -22.36
N THR A 516 -10.54 -11.62 -22.32
CA THR A 516 -9.31 -10.81 -22.12
C THR A 516 -8.26 -11.25 -23.16
N PRO A 517 -7.82 -10.38 -24.09
CA PRO A 517 -6.76 -10.73 -25.04
C PRO A 517 -5.39 -10.83 -24.35
N CYS A 518 -4.54 -11.75 -24.83
CA CYS A 518 -3.12 -11.77 -24.48
C CYS A 518 -2.32 -10.96 -25.53
N PRO A 519 -1.30 -10.17 -25.16
CA PRO A 519 -0.76 -9.14 -26.05
C PRO A 519 0.28 -9.69 -27.05
N ALA A 520 -0.13 -9.89 -28.31
CA ALA A 520 0.80 -10.05 -29.44
C ALA A 520 0.19 -9.52 -30.75
N GLN A 521 0.92 -8.58 -31.39
CA GLN A 521 0.84 -8.23 -32.82
C GLN A 521 -0.55 -7.85 -33.41
N LEU A 522 -0.84 -6.54 -33.56
CA LEU A 522 -1.00 -5.85 -34.86
C LEU A 522 -1.59 -4.42 -34.77
N SER A 523 -1.23 -3.63 -35.79
CA SER A 523 -1.59 -2.24 -36.14
C SER A 523 -2.96 -1.62 -35.75
N LEU A 524 -2.89 -0.38 -35.24
CA LEU A 524 -3.70 0.83 -35.57
C LEU A 524 -5.12 0.62 -36.17
N GLY A 525 -6.17 0.98 -35.40
CA GLY A 525 -7.59 0.72 -35.75
C GLY A 525 -8.63 1.86 -35.56
N GLY A 526 -8.22 3.09 -35.26
CA GLY A 526 -8.89 4.34 -35.68
C GLY A 526 -10.33 4.76 -35.28
N ASP A 527 -11.23 3.92 -34.75
CA ASP A 527 -12.67 4.30 -34.68
C ASP A 527 -13.42 4.20 -33.32
N GLU A 528 -12.86 3.59 -32.26
CA GLU A 528 -13.55 3.59 -30.94
C GLU A 528 -13.51 4.97 -30.23
N GLU A 529 -12.52 5.80 -30.56
CA GLU A 529 -12.28 7.10 -29.91
C GLU A 529 -13.42 8.11 -30.13
N ARG A 530 -14.11 8.05 -31.28
CA ARG A 530 -15.22 8.98 -31.60
C ARG A 530 -16.44 8.80 -30.69
N GLN A 531 -16.69 7.58 -30.20
CA GLN A 531 -17.84 7.32 -29.32
C GLN A 531 -17.60 7.90 -27.91
N TRP A 532 -16.35 7.90 -27.44
CA TRP A 532 -15.94 8.52 -26.18
C TRP A 532 -16.16 10.04 -26.20
N TRP A 533 -15.66 10.74 -27.23
CA TRP A 533 -15.85 12.19 -27.36
C TRP A 533 -17.34 12.60 -27.47
N SER A 534 -18.17 11.78 -28.13
CA SER A 534 -19.62 12.00 -28.25
C SER A 534 -20.37 11.91 -26.91
N TRP A 535 -19.93 11.04 -26.00
CA TRP A 535 -20.51 10.96 -24.64
C TRP A 535 -20.08 12.13 -23.75
N GLN A 536 -18.84 12.60 -23.88
CA GLN A 536 -18.29 13.61 -22.97
C GLN A 536 -18.85 15.03 -23.20
N GLN A 537 -19.41 15.32 -24.38
CA GLN A 537 -20.05 16.62 -24.67
C GLN A 537 -21.50 16.75 -24.19
N ASN A 538 -22.24 15.64 -24.02
CA ASN A 538 -23.67 15.66 -23.68
C ASN A 538 -23.97 15.71 -22.16
N ALA A 539 -22.98 16.08 -21.33
CA ALA A 539 -23.07 16.06 -19.87
C ALA A 539 -22.98 17.46 -19.22
N GLN A 540 -23.76 18.43 -19.73
CA GLN A 540 -24.05 19.68 -19.01
C GLN A 540 -25.54 19.76 -18.63
N PRO A 541 -25.89 20.06 -17.37
CA PRO A 541 -27.29 20.10 -16.95
C PRO A 541 -28.01 21.36 -17.46
N LEU A 542 -29.16 21.16 -18.09
CA LEU A 542 -30.12 22.22 -18.46
C LEU A 542 -30.67 22.90 -17.21
N ALA A 543 -30.29 24.16 -16.97
CA ALA A 543 -30.77 24.97 -15.86
C ALA A 543 -30.96 26.44 -16.28
N ALA A 544 -31.66 26.67 -17.41
CA ALA A 544 -31.98 28.02 -17.89
C ALA A 544 -33.40 28.06 -18.50
N GLY A 545 -34.25 28.92 -17.95
CA GLY A 545 -35.49 29.39 -18.60
C GLY A 545 -36.76 28.58 -18.35
N LEU A 546 -37.45 28.86 -17.23
CA LEU A 546 -38.91 29.01 -17.23
C LEU A 546 -39.42 29.94 -16.10
N ASP A 547 -39.21 31.23 -16.38
CA ASP A 547 -39.95 32.42 -15.90
C ASP A 547 -40.01 32.83 -14.41
N LYS A 548 -40.46 34.08 -14.21
CA LYS A 548 -40.60 34.80 -12.93
C LYS A 548 -42.05 35.21 -12.68
N GLY A 549 -42.41 35.35 -11.40
CA GLY A 549 -43.18 36.53 -10.97
C GLY A 549 -44.57 36.30 -10.34
N LYS A 550 -44.57 36.16 -9.01
CA LYS A 550 -45.49 36.81 -8.03
C LYS A 550 -44.95 36.46 -6.63
N LEU A 551 -44.50 37.41 -5.81
CA LEU A 551 -45.14 38.56 -5.14
C LEU A 551 -45.46 38.23 -3.68
N ASP A 552 -45.26 39.22 -2.81
CA ASP A 552 -45.06 39.08 -1.37
C ASP A 552 -46.33 38.74 -0.58
N GLN A 553 -46.25 37.72 0.29
CA GLN A 553 -47.13 37.40 1.43
C GLN A 553 -46.56 36.14 2.13
N GLU A 554 -46.41 36.02 3.46
CA GLU A 554 -46.68 36.94 4.59
C GLU A 554 -45.56 36.88 5.64
N ALA A 555 -45.51 37.89 6.52
CA ALA A 555 -44.66 37.92 7.72
C ALA A 555 -45.51 37.83 9.00
N ALA A 556 -46.02 36.63 9.30
CA ALA A 556 -46.63 36.22 10.57
C ALA A 556 -46.49 34.68 10.69
N ILE A 557 -46.50 34.01 11.85
CA ILE A 557 -46.90 34.40 13.21
C ILE A 557 -45.78 34.02 14.20
N ARG A 558 -45.48 34.90 15.17
CA ARG A 558 -44.96 34.48 16.48
C ARG A 558 -46.16 34.19 17.37
N ASP A 559 -46.24 33.02 18.00
CA ASP A 559 -46.61 32.89 19.42
C ASP A 559 -46.56 31.42 19.90
N LEU A 560 -45.66 31.18 20.86
CA LEU A 560 -45.82 30.54 22.20
C LEU A 560 -46.76 29.32 22.42
N PRO A 561 -46.57 28.52 23.52
CA PRO A 561 -45.55 28.61 24.57
C PRO A 561 -44.78 27.29 24.88
N LEU A 562 -43.69 27.42 25.65
CA LEU A 562 -43.11 26.34 26.46
C LEU A 562 -43.89 26.17 27.79
N PRO A 563 -44.10 24.96 28.30
CA PRO A 563 -44.37 24.74 29.72
C PRO A 563 -43.04 24.75 30.51
N HIS A 564 -43.01 25.43 31.66
CA HIS A 564 -41.79 25.63 32.47
C HIS A 564 -41.87 24.95 33.84
N LYS A 565 -40.70 24.82 34.48
CA LYS A 565 -40.41 24.07 35.72
C LYS A 565 -41.33 24.33 36.93
N ALA A 566 -41.53 23.27 37.73
CA ALA A 566 -41.54 23.30 39.20
C ALA A 566 -40.99 21.94 39.73
N GLY A 567 -40.38 21.81 40.92
CA GLY A 567 -39.91 22.83 41.86
C GLY A 567 -39.69 22.28 43.28
N LEU A 568 -38.65 22.77 43.98
CA LEU A 568 -38.32 22.55 45.41
C LEU A 568 -37.75 21.15 45.78
N ARG A 569 -37.02 20.94 46.90
CA ARG A 569 -36.79 21.77 48.12
C ARG A 569 -35.34 21.63 48.66
N ALA A 570 -35.01 22.30 49.77
CA ALA A 570 -33.63 22.43 50.31
C ALA A 570 -33.50 22.01 51.80
N ALA A 571 -32.29 22.22 52.36
CA ALA A 571 -31.76 21.87 53.70
C ALA A 571 -31.23 20.42 53.86
N GLY A 572 -30.15 20.16 54.61
CA GLY A 572 -29.20 21.07 55.28
C GLY A 572 -28.20 20.31 56.19
N GLY A 573 -27.17 20.99 56.72
CA GLY A 573 -26.25 20.42 57.74
C GLY A 573 -24.74 20.65 57.47
N LEU A 574 -23.95 20.79 58.55
CA LEU A 574 -22.48 20.99 58.56
C LEU A 574 -21.83 20.07 59.65
N PRO A 575 -20.48 19.89 59.68
CA PRO A 575 -19.81 18.76 60.37
C PRO A 575 -19.47 19.06 61.86
N PRO A 576 -18.71 18.19 62.56
CA PRO A 576 -17.25 18.41 62.65
C PRO A 576 -16.35 17.17 62.93
N SER A 577 -15.05 17.44 63.12
CA SER A 577 -14.07 16.76 64.01
C SER A 577 -13.25 15.52 63.57
N ALA A 578 -11.94 15.62 63.86
CA ALA A 578 -10.97 14.54 64.10
C ALA A 578 -10.59 14.58 65.62
N PRO A 579 -9.97 13.56 66.27
CA PRO A 579 -8.67 12.90 65.95
C PRO A 579 -8.77 11.35 65.97
N GLY A 580 -7.71 10.51 65.93
CA GLY A 580 -6.24 10.68 65.76
C GLY A 580 -5.43 9.64 66.59
N LEU A 581 -4.09 9.60 66.42
CA LEU A 581 -3.14 8.57 66.91
C LEU A 581 -3.30 7.18 66.23
N GLY A 582 -2.24 6.38 65.99
CA GLY A 582 -0.80 6.64 66.07
C GLY A 582 0.07 5.36 66.02
N GLN A 583 1.25 5.42 65.37
CA GLN A 583 2.32 4.38 65.32
C GLN A 583 1.95 3.04 64.63
N GLY A 584 2.80 2.34 63.88
CA GLY A 584 4.12 2.65 63.31
C GLY A 584 5.17 1.56 63.58
N HIS A 585 5.77 0.94 62.54
CA HIS A 585 7.13 0.38 62.61
C HIS A 585 7.79 0.08 61.24
N SER A 586 8.99 0.64 61.10
CA SER A 586 10.18 0.25 60.31
C SER A 586 10.22 -1.00 59.40
N ALA A 587 10.78 -0.79 58.20
CA ALA A 587 11.41 -1.78 57.29
C ALA A 587 12.83 -2.22 57.81
N PRO A 588 13.76 -2.92 57.07
CA PRO A 588 13.88 -3.15 55.62
C PRO A 588 14.33 -4.58 55.18
N ARG A 589 14.66 -4.72 53.87
CA ARG A 589 15.27 -5.89 53.19
C ARG A 589 16.76 -6.07 53.55
N LEU A 590 17.29 -7.29 53.35
CA LEU A 590 18.55 -7.68 52.63
C LEU A 590 18.76 -9.25 52.77
N PRO A 591 19.86 -9.93 52.38
CA PRO A 591 19.84 -10.80 51.20
C PRO A 591 20.33 -12.27 51.42
N LEU A 592 20.62 -12.98 50.31
CA LEU A 592 21.19 -14.34 50.20
C LEU A 592 22.46 -14.57 51.06
N PRO A 593 22.77 -15.85 51.40
CA PRO A 593 23.94 -16.49 50.77
C PRO A 593 23.78 -17.99 50.41
N LEU A 594 24.67 -18.48 49.53
CA LEU A 594 25.03 -19.90 49.34
C LEU A 594 25.99 -20.34 50.47
N PRO A 595 26.04 -21.63 50.87
CA PRO A 595 26.73 -22.71 50.13
C PRO A 595 25.85 -23.97 49.95
N ALA A 596 26.29 -25.07 49.32
CA ALA A 596 27.65 -25.49 48.92
C ALA A 596 27.69 -26.08 47.51
#